data_AF-A0A8H4T6K1-F1
#
_entry.id   AF-A0A8H4T6K1-F1
#
_cell.length_a   1.000
_cell.length_b   1.000
_cell.length_c   1.000
_cell.angle_alpha   90.00
_cell.angle_beta   90.00
_cell.angle_gamma   90.00
#
_symmetry.space_group_name_H-M   'P 1'
#
loop_
_entity.id
_entity.type
_entity.pdbx_description
1 polymer ?
#
loop_
_entity_poly.entity_id
_entity_poly.type
_entity_poly.pdbx_seq_one_letter_code
_entity_poly.pdbx_strand_id
1 'polypeptide(L)'
;MSEQPPQPGPQPGQIPMPQPGQRPTPEQIQAMQRQLAIDAEKNGMTVPEFIEHIKRQAQEQMRMRAQQQQHGHDHDHDHNGHSHDHGQPPQQGRAQPITPGPPNPKAIALASFLRGQDLKPRTVILNGERKDMFRVKRALRALQSPAYEKARKKNPLLPEITDRASLENTFKLLPLSMLALRVSKVEPQAGPNGKKPKRVKGQWNVKIEQQQEAQDDMYYCWLWEGSQLKRKIYAGLALLAIFAIVLYPLWPLVLRQGVYYLSWGLLGLLGLFFLMAIFRVILFCITYFTTPPGLWLFPNLWEDVSFMDSFRPVWAWHETEKKKKKKKKSVAPGTTPNPTFAAATGQVNTSATTTGTDTQVKTGDSQQRQYEAPRVEELDDDE
;
A
#
# COMPACT_ATOMS: atom_id res chain seq x y z
N MET A 1 -10.86 48.86 -34.83
CA MET A 1 -9.53 48.92 -35.45
C MET A 1 -8.51 49.24 -34.37
N SER A 2 -7.79 48.22 -33.88
CA SER A 2 -6.56 48.38 -33.09
C SER A 2 -5.78 47.08 -33.24
N GLU A 3 -4.88 47.06 -34.22
CA GLU A 3 -3.94 45.97 -34.49
C GLU A 3 -2.92 45.83 -33.36
N GLN A 4 -2.71 44.60 -32.88
CA GLN A 4 -1.54 44.24 -32.09
C GLN A 4 -0.39 43.89 -33.04
N PRO A 5 0.85 44.35 -32.77
CA PRO A 5 1.99 44.06 -33.61
C PRO A 5 2.39 42.57 -33.54
N PRO A 6 2.87 41.97 -34.64
CA PRO A 6 3.24 40.56 -34.68
C PRO A 6 4.50 40.30 -33.84
N GLN A 7 4.48 39.22 -33.05
CA GLN A 7 5.65 38.74 -32.31
C GLN A 7 6.74 38.25 -33.29
N PRO A 8 8.03 38.49 -32.99
CA PRO A 8 9.13 38.07 -33.84
C PRO A 8 9.24 36.54 -33.86
N GLY A 9 9.18 35.97 -35.07
CA GLY A 9 9.34 34.53 -35.29
C GLY A 9 10.74 34.03 -34.89
N PRO A 10 10.86 32.74 -34.53
CA PRO A 10 12.14 32.14 -34.17
C PRO A 10 13.11 32.11 -35.37
N GLN A 11 14.38 32.42 -35.10
CA GLN A 11 15.48 32.54 -36.06
C GLN A 11 15.75 31.24 -36.85
N PRO A 12 16.26 31.34 -38.10
CA PRO A 12 16.52 30.18 -38.94
C PRO A 12 17.77 29.44 -38.45
N GLY A 13 17.64 28.13 -38.17
CA GLY A 13 18.80 27.23 -38.08
C GLY A 13 18.84 26.24 -36.92
N GLN A 14 17.88 26.23 -36.00
CA GLN A 14 17.86 25.23 -34.92
C GLN A 14 16.47 24.61 -34.79
N ILE A 15 16.25 23.49 -35.49
CA ILE A 15 15.11 22.62 -35.21
C ILE A 15 15.54 21.69 -34.08
N PRO A 16 14.88 21.71 -32.91
CA PRO A 16 15.14 20.74 -31.86
C PRO A 16 14.83 19.34 -32.39
N MET A 17 15.84 18.46 -32.44
CA MET A 17 15.61 17.06 -32.80
C MET A 17 14.60 16.46 -31.80
N PRO A 18 13.55 15.77 -32.27
CA PRO A 18 12.56 15.17 -31.38
C PRO A 18 13.23 14.15 -30.46
N GLN A 19 12.90 14.21 -29.18
CA GLN A 19 13.39 13.24 -28.20
C GLN A 19 12.95 11.82 -28.59
N PRO A 20 13.77 10.78 -28.32
CA PRO A 20 13.46 9.41 -28.72
C PRO A 20 12.09 8.97 -28.18
N GLY A 21 11.15 8.66 -29.08
CA GLY A 21 9.83 8.09 -28.74
C GLY A 21 8.62 8.99 -28.94
N GLN A 22 8.77 10.27 -29.30
CA GLN A 22 7.64 11.13 -29.68
C GLN A 22 7.44 11.13 -31.20
N ARG A 23 6.20 10.99 -31.66
CA ARG A 23 5.88 11.26 -33.08
C ARG A 23 6.14 12.75 -33.33
N PRO A 24 6.89 13.12 -34.39
CA PRO A 24 7.18 14.51 -34.66
C PRO A 24 5.88 15.30 -34.80
N THR A 25 5.85 16.50 -34.23
CA THR A 25 4.65 17.36 -34.31
C THR A 25 4.36 17.71 -35.77
N PRO A 26 3.11 18.01 -36.15
CA PRO A 26 2.77 18.38 -37.52
C PRO A 26 3.63 19.52 -38.07
N GLU A 27 4.01 20.49 -37.23
CA GLU A 27 4.95 21.56 -37.60
C GLU A 27 6.38 21.06 -37.85
N GLN A 28 6.89 20.13 -37.02
CA GLN A 28 8.20 19.52 -37.25
C GLN A 28 8.23 18.70 -38.55
N ILE A 29 7.14 18.02 -38.89
CA ILE A 29 7.02 17.27 -40.14
C ILE A 29 7.08 18.24 -41.34
N GLN A 30 6.38 19.37 -41.27
CA GLN A 30 6.43 20.37 -42.34
C GLN A 30 7.81 21.03 -42.46
N ALA A 31 8.48 21.33 -41.34
CA ALA A 31 9.82 21.87 -41.35
C ALA A 31 10.84 20.88 -41.97
N MET A 32 10.71 19.60 -41.63
CA MET A 32 11.54 18.52 -42.20
C MET A 32 11.30 18.37 -43.71
N GLN A 33 10.04 18.40 -44.16
CA GLN A 33 9.70 18.35 -45.59
C GLN A 33 10.26 19.54 -46.37
N ARG A 34 10.20 20.76 -45.79
CA ARG A 34 10.81 21.95 -46.40
C ARG A 34 12.33 21.81 -46.52
N GLN A 35 12.98 21.26 -45.51
CA GLN A 35 14.44 21.08 -45.54
C GLN A 35 14.84 20.02 -46.57
N LEU A 36 14.11 18.91 -46.65
CA LEU A 36 14.27 17.90 -47.70
C LEU A 36 14.07 18.48 -49.11
N ALA A 37 13.14 19.41 -49.29
CA ALA A 37 12.92 20.07 -50.56
C ALA A 37 14.09 20.98 -50.95
N ILE A 38 14.62 21.76 -50.01
CA ILE A 38 15.80 22.61 -50.22
C ILE A 38 17.03 21.78 -50.54
N ASP A 39 17.23 20.66 -49.84
CA ASP A 39 18.37 19.77 -50.06
C ASP A 39 18.25 19.02 -51.40
N ALA A 40 17.03 18.64 -51.81
CA ALA A 40 16.79 18.07 -53.13
C ALA A 40 17.11 19.08 -54.25
N GLU A 41 16.66 20.33 -54.09
CA GLU A 41 16.93 21.41 -55.05
C GLU A 41 18.42 21.73 -55.17
N LYS A 42 19.15 21.78 -54.03
CA LYS A 42 20.61 21.95 -54.02
C LYS A 42 21.36 20.83 -54.73
N ASN A 43 20.84 19.61 -54.69
CA ASN A 43 21.43 18.47 -55.36
C ASN A 43 20.87 18.25 -56.79
N GLY A 44 20.07 19.19 -57.30
CA GLY A 44 19.52 19.13 -58.67
C GLY A 44 18.61 17.93 -58.92
N MET A 45 18.04 17.34 -57.86
CA MET A 45 17.20 16.13 -57.92
C MET A 45 15.78 16.45 -57.46
N THR A 46 14.80 15.68 -57.93
CA THR A 46 13.43 15.79 -57.40
C THR A 46 13.36 15.25 -55.96
N VAL A 47 12.41 15.73 -55.15
CA VAL A 47 12.27 15.27 -53.75
C VAL A 47 12.15 13.74 -53.61
N PRO A 48 11.38 13.03 -54.46
CA PRO A 48 11.31 11.57 -54.43
C PRO A 48 12.65 10.90 -54.77
N GLU A 49 13.35 11.38 -55.80
CA GLU A 49 14.68 10.86 -56.18
C GLU A 49 15.71 11.10 -55.08
N PHE A 50 15.66 12.26 -54.42
CA PHE A 50 16.56 12.58 -53.34
C PHE A 50 16.36 11.67 -52.11
N ILE A 51 15.11 11.30 -51.80
CA ILE A 51 14.80 10.33 -50.75
C ILE A 51 15.35 8.94 -51.11
N GLU A 52 15.24 8.53 -52.37
CA GLU A 52 15.77 7.25 -52.84
C GLU A 52 17.30 7.23 -52.84
N HIS A 53 17.92 8.34 -53.23
CA HIS A 53 19.37 8.56 -53.16
C HIS A 53 19.88 8.48 -51.71
N ILE A 54 19.24 9.18 -50.76
CA ILE A 54 19.57 9.09 -49.32
C ILE A 54 19.43 7.65 -48.82
N LYS A 55 18.35 6.96 -49.20
CA LYS A 55 18.10 5.58 -48.79
C LYS A 55 19.17 4.63 -49.31
N ARG A 56 19.57 4.77 -50.59
CA ARG A 56 20.64 3.97 -51.20
C ARG A 56 21.99 4.23 -50.53
N GLN A 57 22.32 5.49 -50.28
CA GLN A 57 23.57 5.88 -49.62
C GLN A 57 23.66 5.33 -48.19
N ALA A 58 22.56 5.37 -47.42
CA ALA A 58 22.49 4.77 -46.09
C ALA A 58 22.65 3.24 -46.13
N GLN A 59 22.09 2.57 -47.13
CA GLN A 59 22.23 1.13 -47.32
C GLN A 59 23.66 0.71 -47.69
N GLU A 60 24.33 1.49 -48.54
CA GLU A 60 25.73 1.26 -48.90
C GLU A 60 26.67 1.48 -47.71
N GLN A 61 26.45 2.54 -46.94
CA GLN A 61 27.23 2.80 -45.73
C GLN A 61 27.05 1.69 -44.69
N MET A 62 25.83 1.14 -44.57
CA MET A 62 25.56 -0.01 -43.71
C MET A 62 26.23 -1.29 -44.23
N ARG A 63 26.24 -1.53 -45.55
CA ARG A 63 26.94 -2.66 -46.17
C ARG A 63 28.46 -2.57 -46.01
N MET A 64 29.06 -1.39 -46.18
CA MET A 64 30.48 -1.18 -45.93
C MET A 64 30.83 -1.44 -44.46
N ARG A 65 30.00 -0.95 -43.52
CA ARG A 65 30.21 -1.18 -42.09
C ARG A 65 30.04 -2.64 -41.69
N ALA A 66 29.20 -3.39 -42.41
CA ALA A 66 29.04 -4.84 -42.24
C ALA A 66 30.23 -5.62 -42.84
N GLN A 67 30.74 -5.24 -44.01
CA GLN A 67 31.94 -5.86 -44.60
C GLN A 67 33.21 -5.59 -43.79
N GLN A 68 33.34 -4.39 -43.22
CA GLN A 68 34.49 -4.05 -42.37
C GLN A 68 34.50 -4.81 -41.03
N GLN A 69 33.37 -5.38 -40.61
CA GLN A 69 33.31 -6.31 -39.47
C GLN A 69 33.64 -7.76 -39.84
N GLN A 70 33.70 -8.10 -41.13
CA GLN A 70 33.93 -9.47 -41.59
C GLN A 70 35.39 -9.76 -41.96
N HIS A 71 36.27 -8.74 -41.99
CA HIS A 71 37.69 -8.87 -42.35
C HIS A 71 38.65 -8.79 -41.15
N GLY A 72 38.19 -9.25 -39.98
CA GLY A 72 38.99 -9.35 -38.77
C GLY A 72 38.92 -10.73 -38.14
N HIS A 73 39.31 -11.78 -38.86
CA HIS A 73 39.72 -13.05 -38.25
C HIS A 73 40.47 -13.92 -39.26
N ASP A 74 41.79 -13.77 -39.27
CA ASP A 74 42.74 -14.78 -39.76
C ASP A 74 43.63 -15.10 -38.54
N HIS A 75 43.51 -16.31 -37.99
CA HIS A 75 44.55 -17.07 -37.29
C HIS A 75 43.96 -18.36 -36.67
N ASP A 76 44.61 -19.48 -37.02
CA ASP A 76 44.48 -20.86 -36.56
C ASP A 76 44.25 -21.06 -35.05
N HIS A 77 43.41 -22.05 -34.68
CA HIS A 77 43.84 -23.25 -33.94
C HIS A 77 42.66 -24.18 -33.54
N ASP A 78 43.04 -25.46 -33.37
CA ASP A 78 42.29 -26.70 -33.23
C ASP A 78 41.17 -26.83 -32.18
N HIS A 79 40.27 -27.76 -32.52
CA HIS A 79 39.24 -28.49 -31.76
C HIS A 79 39.21 -28.36 -30.22
N ASN A 80 38.10 -27.85 -29.67
CA ASN A 80 36.98 -28.65 -29.14
C ASN A 80 36.14 -27.82 -28.14
N GLY A 81 34.90 -27.48 -28.55
CA GLY A 81 33.76 -27.25 -27.65
C GLY A 81 33.77 -26.03 -26.72
N HIS A 82 33.53 -24.82 -27.24
CA HIS A 82 32.83 -23.76 -26.49
C HIS A 82 32.04 -22.81 -27.40
N SER A 83 30.74 -22.72 -27.14
CA SER A 83 29.78 -21.80 -27.76
C SER A 83 29.98 -20.38 -27.24
N HIS A 84 30.55 -19.51 -28.09
CA HIS A 84 30.59 -18.06 -27.87
C HIS A 84 29.58 -17.36 -28.79
N ASP A 85 28.56 -16.77 -28.17
CA ASP A 85 27.61 -15.83 -28.75
C ASP A 85 28.29 -14.45 -28.83
N HIS A 86 28.67 -14.02 -30.03
CA HIS A 86 29.20 -12.68 -30.29
C HIS A 86 28.07 -11.75 -30.76
N GLY A 87 27.66 -10.86 -29.85
CA GLY A 87 26.66 -9.83 -30.10
C GLY A 87 27.09 -8.80 -31.15
N GLN A 88 26.18 -8.56 -32.09
CA GLN A 88 26.21 -7.56 -33.16
C GLN A 88 26.22 -6.11 -32.61
N PRO A 89 26.85 -5.15 -33.29
CA PRO A 89 26.73 -3.73 -32.96
C PRO A 89 25.37 -3.13 -33.41
N PRO A 90 24.82 -2.11 -32.72
CA PRO A 90 23.41 -1.78 -32.81
C PRO A 90 23.05 -1.00 -34.07
N GLN A 91 22.11 -1.53 -34.84
CA GLN A 91 21.31 -0.80 -35.83
C GLN A 91 20.48 0.29 -35.11
N GLN A 92 20.45 1.50 -35.68
CA GLN A 92 19.47 2.54 -35.33
C GLN A 92 18.07 2.11 -35.77
N GLY A 93 17.52 1.12 -35.07
CA GLY A 93 16.11 0.78 -35.09
C GLY A 93 15.41 1.51 -33.96
N ARG A 94 14.22 2.05 -34.24
CA ARG A 94 13.29 2.56 -33.22
C ARG A 94 13.31 1.62 -32.02
N ALA A 95 13.64 2.15 -30.84
CA ALA A 95 13.57 1.43 -29.58
C ALA A 95 12.16 0.88 -29.44
N GLN A 96 11.98 -0.40 -29.76
CA GLN A 96 10.77 -1.10 -29.37
C GLN A 96 10.73 -1.00 -27.84
N PRO A 97 9.59 -0.63 -27.23
CA PRO A 97 9.45 -0.70 -25.79
C PRO A 97 9.84 -2.13 -25.40
N ILE A 98 10.92 -2.27 -24.63
CA ILE A 98 11.34 -3.54 -24.07
C ILE A 98 10.16 -3.95 -23.20
N THR A 99 9.28 -4.78 -23.73
CA THR A 99 8.24 -5.43 -22.93
C THR A 99 9.04 -6.32 -22.01
N PRO A 100 9.09 -6.04 -20.70
CA PRO A 100 9.83 -6.89 -19.79
C PRO A 100 9.24 -8.28 -19.98
N GLY A 101 10.10 -9.27 -20.25
CA GLY A 101 9.67 -10.65 -20.29
C GLY A 101 8.90 -11.01 -19.02
N PRO A 102 8.05 -12.05 -19.06
CA PRO A 102 7.31 -12.47 -17.87
C PRO A 102 8.25 -12.57 -16.67
N PRO A 103 7.91 -11.94 -15.52
CA PRO A 103 8.85 -11.84 -14.41
C PRO A 103 9.28 -13.23 -13.97
N ASN A 104 10.58 -13.40 -13.73
CA ASN A 104 11.16 -14.69 -13.39
C ASN A 104 10.38 -15.32 -12.21
N PRO A 105 9.86 -16.57 -12.35
CA PRO A 105 9.02 -17.19 -11.33
C PRO A 105 9.74 -17.32 -9.98
N LYS A 106 11.07 -17.50 -9.97
CA LYS A 106 11.89 -17.50 -8.74
C LYS A 106 11.83 -16.15 -8.04
N ALA A 107 11.86 -15.06 -8.80
CA ALA A 107 11.80 -13.70 -8.27
C ALA A 107 10.40 -13.38 -7.74
N ILE A 108 9.34 -13.86 -8.40
CA ILE A 108 7.96 -13.72 -7.90
C ILE A 108 7.79 -14.48 -6.58
N ALA A 109 8.29 -15.72 -6.48
CA ALA A 109 8.24 -16.49 -5.24
C ALA A 109 8.99 -15.77 -4.11
N LEU A 110 10.17 -15.21 -4.40
CA LEU A 110 10.95 -14.41 -3.46
C LEU A 110 10.22 -13.15 -3.01
N ALA A 111 9.65 -12.38 -3.94
CA ALA A 111 8.87 -11.19 -3.66
C ALA A 111 7.63 -11.52 -2.82
N SER A 112 6.94 -12.63 -3.12
CA SER A 112 5.80 -13.13 -2.35
C SER A 112 6.19 -13.48 -0.92
N PHE A 113 7.33 -14.15 -0.72
CA PHE A 113 7.83 -14.44 0.61
C PHE A 113 8.13 -13.15 1.39
N LEU A 114 8.89 -12.23 0.78
CA LEU A 114 9.32 -10.98 1.43
C LEU A 114 8.16 -10.04 1.76
N ARG A 115 7.11 -9.98 0.92
CA ARG A 115 5.89 -9.21 1.20
C ARG A 115 5.11 -9.75 2.41
N GLY A 116 5.27 -11.03 2.73
CA GLY A 116 4.68 -11.65 3.93
C GLY A 116 5.48 -11.41 5.22
N GLN A 117 6.66 -10.79 5.15
CA GLN A 117 7.52 -10.53 6.32
C GLN A 117 7.36 -9.10 6.85
N ASP A 118 7.68 -8.88 8.13
CA ASP A 118 7.73 -7.54 8.72
C ASP A 118 8.99 -6.77 8.29
N LEU A 119 8.94 -6.20 7.09
CA LEU A 119 9.99 -5.33 6.57
C LEU A 119 9.87 -3.89 7.06
N LYS A 120 8.88 -3.58 7.92
CA LYS A 120 8.49 -2.21 8.30
C LYS A 120 8.34 -1.30 7.07
N PRO A 121 7.48 -1.66 6.10
CA PRO A 121 7.29 -0.86 4.90
C PRO A 121 6.81 0.54 5.25
N ARG A 122 7.26 1.53 4.48
CA ARG A 122 6.84 2.93 4.58
C ARG A 122 6.21 3.34 3.26
N THR A 123 5.04 3.97 3.33
CA THR A 123 4.39 4.51 2.13
C THR A 123 5.18 5.71 1.60
N VAL A 124 5.51 5.67 0.32
CA VAL A 124 6.23 6.70 -0.43
C VAL A 124 5.47 7.03 -1.71
N ILE A 125 5.80 8.17 -2.32
CA ILE A 125 5.25 8.57 -3.60
C ILE A 125 6.33 8.37 -4.66
N LEU A 126 6.05 7.50 -5.63
CA LEU A 126 6.89 7.25 -6.80
C LEU A 126 6.08 7.57 -8.04
N ASN A 127 6.54 8.52 -8.86
CA ASN A 127 5.85 8.96 -10.08
C ASN A 127 4.37 9.37 -9.86
N GLY A 128 4.06 9.94 -8.69
CA GLY A 128 2.70 10.34 -8.31
C GLY A 128 1.86 9.24 -7.67
N GLU A 129 2.30 7.99 -7.69
CA GLU A 129 1.60 6.85 -7.09
C GLU A 129 2.13 6.52 -5.69
N ARG A 130 1.24 6.12 -4.77
CA ARG A 130 1.63 5.62 -3.45
C ARG A 130 2.13 4.18 -3.55
N LYS A 131 3.38 3.95 -3.21
CA LYS A 131 4.02 2.63 -3.17
C LYS A 131 4.67 2.37 -1.82
N ASP A 132 5.02 1.12 -1.55
CA ASP A 132 5.66 0.71 -0.30
C ASP A 132 7.17 0.61 -0.47
N MET A 133 7.92 1.29 0.40
CA MET A 133 9.38 1.24 0.44
C MET A 133 9.88 0.50 1.68
N PHE A 134 10.93 -0.29 1.54
CA PHE A 134 11.60 -1.00 2.63
C PHE A 134 13.13 -0.81 2.54
N ARG A 135 13.83 -1.13 3.64
CA ARG A 135 15.29 -1.06 3.71
C ARG A 135 15.91 -2.42 3.41
N VAL A 136 16.98 -2.45 2.62
CA VAL A 136 17.65 -3.69 2.17
C VAL A 136 18.09 -4.55 3.35
N LYS A 137 18.73 -3.97 4.39
CA LYS A 137 19.12 -4.68 5.61
C LYS A 137 18.01 -5.52 6.25
N ARG A 138 16.75 -5.07 6.18
CA ARG A 138 15.60 -5.82 6.72
C ARG A 138 15.23 -7.00 5.83
N ALA A 139 15.26 -6.80 4.52
CA ALA A 139 15.02 -7.87 3.56
C ALA A 139 16.10 -8.96 3.65
N LEU A 140 17.38 -8.58 3.70
CA LEU A 140 18.49 -9.53 3.85
C LEU A 140 18.37 -10.34 5.14
N ARG A 141 18.02 -9.70 6.27
CA ARG A 141 17.75 -10.41 7.53
C ARG A 141 16.57 -11.37 7.42
N ALA A 142 15.51 -11.00 6.70
CA ALA A 142 14.35 -11.86 6.49
C ALA A 142 14.70 -13.10 5.64
N LEU A 143 15.61 -12.95 4.66
CA LEU A 143 16.11 -14.07 3.85
C LEU A 143 17.02 -15.03 4.63
N GLN A 144 17.75 -14.53 5.63
CA GLN A 144 18.55 -15.36 6.54
C GLN A 144 17.74 -15.96 7.70
N SER A 145 16.43 -15.67 7.78
CA SER A 145 15.61 -16.12 8.88
C SER A 145 15.19 -17.59 8.72
N PRO A 146 14.91 -18.32 9.82
CA PRO A 146 14.39 -19.68 9.74
C PRO A 146 13.02 -19.76 9.04
N ALA A 147 12.32 -18.63 8.89
CA ALA A 147 11.10 -18.56 8.09
C ALA A 147 11.36 -18.78 6.60
N TYR A 148 12.51 -18.32 6.08
CA TYR A 148 12.90 -18.52 4.69
C TYR A 148 13.20 -20.00 4.41
N GLU A 149 13.94 -20.68 5.28
CA GLU A 149 14.20 -22.11 5.15
C GLU A 149 12.91 -22.94 5.15
N LYS A 150 11.97 -22.62 6.05
CA LYS A 150 10.65 -23.24 6.07
C LYS A 150 9.85 -22.97 4.79
N ALA A 151 9.94 -21.76 4.25
CA ALA A 151 9.29 -21.40 2.99
C ALA A 151 9.91 -22.14 1.80
N ARG A 152 11.23 -22.29 1.76
CA ARG A 152 11.95 -23.07 0.74
C ARG A 152 11.57 -24.54 0.77
N LYS A 153 11.44 -25.15 1.95
CA LYS A 153 10.97 -26.54 2.08
C LYS A 153 9.57 -26.75 1.47
N LYS A 154 8.73 -25.71 1.47
CA LYS A 154 7.39 -25.74 0.85
C LYS A 154 7.43 -25.39 -0.64
N ASN A 155 8.33 -24.49 -1.04
CA ASN A 155 8.43 -23.94 -2.38
C ASN A 155 9.84 -24.16 -2.95
N PRO A 156 10.05 -25.22 -3.76
CA PRO A 156 11.35 -25.51 -4.38
C PRO A 156 11.87 -24.42 -5.33
N LEU A 157 11.01 -23.46 -5.71
CA LEU A 157 11.37 -22.32 -6.56
C LEU A 157 12.23 -21.26 -5.85
N LEU A 158 12.28 -21.26 -4.51
CA LEU A 158 13.09 -20.32 -3.75
C LEU A 158 14.57 -20.72 -3.78
N PRO A 159 15.49 -19.79 -4.14
CA PRO A 159 16.92 -20.07 -4.15
C PRO A 159 17.47 -20.47 -2.79
N GLU A 160 18.50 -21.31 -2.79
CA GLU A 160 19.26 -21.63 -1.58
C GLU A 160 20.20 -20.48 -1.21
N ILE A 161 20.35 -20.25 0.08
CA ILE A 161 21.24 -19.21 0.61
C ILE A 161 22.22 -19.87 1.57
N THR A 162 23.42 -20.16 1.07
CA THR A 162 24.53 -20.72 1.85
C THR A 162 25.51 -19.66 2.33
N ASP A 163 25.76 -18.67 1.48
CA ASP A 163 26.80 -17.67 1.64
C ASP A 163 26.29 -16.25 1.36
N ARG A 164 27.11 -15.25 1.69
CA ARG A 164 26.77 -13.84 1.52
C ARG A 164 26.59 -13.45 0.05
N ALA A 165 27.34 -14.06 -0.88
CA ALA A 165 27.19 -13.77 -2.29
C ALA A 165 25.88 -14.36 -2.84
N SER A 166 25.52 -15.59 -2.43
CA SER A 166 24.23 -16.20 -2.75
C SER A 166 23.04 -15.40 -2.21
N LEU A 167 23.17 -14.81 -1.02
CA LEU A 167 22.17 -13.91 -0.45
C LEU A 167 21.96 -12.66 -1.32
N GLU A 168 23.05 -12.00 -1.73
CA GLU A 168 23.00 -10.81 -2.56
C GLU A 168 22.50 -11.12 -3.97
N ASN A 169 22.92 -12.23 -4.56
CA ASN A 169 22.44 -12.68 -5.86
C ASN A 169 20.95 -13.02 -5.83
N THR A 170 20.48 -13.66 -4.75
CA THR A 170 19.05 -13.90 -4.53
C THR A 170 18.30 -12.58 -4.43
N PHE A 171 18.80 -11.60 -3.68
CA PHE A 171 18.18 -10.28 -3.58
C PHE A 171 18.15 -9.54 -4.93
N LYS A 172 19.23 -9.61 -5.73
CA LYS A 172 19.34 -9.01 -7.07
C LYS A 172 18.29 -9.53 -8.06
N LEU A 173 17.67 -10.69 -7.82
CA LEU A 173 16.54 -11.15 -8.62
C LEU A 173 15.36 -10.16 -8.60
N LEU A 174 15.17 -9.39 -7.53
CA LEU A 174 14.09 -8.41 -7.41
C LEU A 174 14.22 -7.25 -8.42
N PRO A 175 15.35 -6.51 -8.49
CA PRO A 175 15.52 -5.46 -9.49
C PRO A 175 15.63 -6.01 -10.91
N LEU A 176 16.26 -7.17 -11.11
CA LEU A 176 16.35 -7.80 -12.44
C LEU A 176 15.00 -8.15 -13.04
N SER A 177 14.01 -8.47 -12.20
CA SER A 177 12.64 -8.79 -12.63
C SER A 177 11.66 -7.62 -12.50
N MET A 178 12.16 -6.40 -12.22
CA MET A 178 11.35 -5.19 -12.04
C MET A 178 10.27 -5.31 -10.95
N LEU A 179 10.44 -6.20 -9.96
CA LEU A 179 9.47 -6.40 -8.87
C LEU A 179 9.68 -5.39 -7.74
N ALA A 180 10.94 -5.03 -7.48
CA ALA A 180 11.32 -3.95 -6.58
C ALA A 180 12.60 -3.28 -7.08
N LEU A 181 12.61 -1.95 -7.10
CA LEU A 181 13.76 -1.16 -7.56
C LEU A 181 14.30 -0.28 -6.44
N ARG A 182 15.62 -0.05 -6.49
CA ARG A 182 16.29 0.90 -5.62
C ARG A 182 15.73 2.28 -5.86
N VAL A 183 15.43 2.95 -4.76
CA VAL A 183 14.94 4.33 -4.76
C VAL A 183 15.76 5.21 -3.85
N SER A 184 15.95 6.46 -4.29
CA SER A 184 16.54 7.52 -3.48
C SER A 184 15.48 8.56 -3.16
N LYS A 185 15.58 9.17 -1.98
CA LYS A 185 14.67 10.22 -1.54
C LYS A 185 14.96 11.47 -2.37
N VAL A 186 13.93 12.03 -2.99
CA VAL A 186 14.04 13.32 -3.67
C VAL A 186 13.91 14.40 -2.61
N GLU A 187 15.00 15.12 -2.37
CA GLU A 187 14.89 16.35 -1.60
C GLU A 187 14.16 17.40 -2.43
N PRO A 188 13.16 18.10 -1.85
CA PRO A 188 12.54 19.20 -2.56
C PRO A 188 13.59 20.27 -2.82
N GLN A 189 13.81 20.61 -4.10
CA GLN A 189 14.63 21.76 -4.46
C GLN A 189 14.05 23.02 -3.82
N ALA A 190 14.93 23.88 -3.33
CA ALA A 190 14.52 25.19 -2.84
C ALA A 190 13.92 25.97 -4.01
N GLY A 191 12.71 26.52 -3.83
CA GLY A 191 12.12 27.38 -4.86
C GLY A 191 12.92 28.66 -5.04
N PRO A 192 12.55 29.52 -6.00
CA PRO A 192 13.21 30.81 -6.26
C PRO A 192 13.36 31.69 -5.00
N ASN A 193 12.47 31.52 -4.01
CA ASN A 193 12.48 32.22 -2.73
C ASN A 193 13.30 31.54 -1.63
N GLY A 194 14.13 30.54 -1.93
CA GLY A 194 14.95 29.80 -0.97
C GLY A 194 14.18 28.90 0.01
N LYS A 195 12.84 28.97 0.03
CA LYS A 195 11.98 28.18 0.92
C LYS A 195 11.70 26.80 0.30
N LYS A 196 12.01 25.74 1.06
CA LYS A 196 11.65 24.36 0.69
C LYS A 196 10.13 24.19 0.84
N PRO A 197 9.43 23.59 -0.14
CA PRO A 197 8.01 23.31 -0.02
C PRO A 197 7.72 22.41 1.19
N LYS A 198 6.59 22.67 1.86
CA LYS A 198 6.18 21.97 3.07
C LYS A 198 5.89 20.50 2.74
N ARG A 199 6.71 19.59 3.25
CA ARG A 199 6.53 18.14 3.07
C ARG A 199 5.39 17.63 3.96
N VAL A 200 4.53 16.78 3.41
CA VAL A 200 3.55 16.04 4.21
C VAL A 200 4.30 15.04 5.08
N LYS A 201 4.14 15.14 6.41
CA LYS A 201 4.82 14.27 7.37
C LYS A 201 4.45 12.82 7.08
N GLY A 202 5.47 11.98 6.86
CA GLY A 202 5.30 10.56 6.57
C GLY A 202 5.26 10.16 5.09
N GLN A 203 5.09 11.11 4.17
CA GLN A 203 5.14 10.84 2.72
C GLN A 203 6.44 11.41 2.14
N TRP A 204 7.25 10.51 1.57
CA TRP A 204 8.51 10.87 0.92
C TRP A 204 8.32 10.71 -0.58
N ASN A 205 8.69 11.74 -1.35
CA ASN A 205 8.86 11.58 -2.79
C ASN A 205 10.17 10.84 -3.03
N VAL A 206 10.10 9.80 -3.85
CA VAL A 206 11.26 8.97 -4.19
C VAL A 206 11.41 8.88 -5.70
N LYS A 207 12.65 8.78 -6.15
CA LYS A 207 13.00 8.52 -7.55
C LYS A 207 13.67 7.15 -7.66
N ILE A 208 13.46 6.48 -8.78
CA ILE A 208 14.20 5.25 -9.10
C ILE A 208 15.64 5.65 -9.46
N GLU A 209 16.61 4.97 -8.85
CA GLU A 209 18.01 5.16 -9.15
C GLU A 209 18.44 4.21 -10.28
N GLN A 210 19.28 4.66 -11.21
CA GLN A 210 19.76 3.80 -12.30
C GLN A 210 20.69 2.70 -11.78
N GLN A 211 21.53 3.03 -10.79
CA GLN A 211 22.45 2.08 -10.17
C GLN A 211 21.72 1.20 -9.14
N GLN A 212 21.47 -0.07 -9.48
CA GLN A 212 20.73 -1.03 -8.66
C GLN A 212 21.64 -1.82 -7.70
N GLU A 213 22.23 -1.12 -6.73
CA GLU A 213 23.10 -1.73 -5.70
C GLU A 213 22.33 -2.29 -4.49
N ALA A 214 22.80 -3.42 -3.96
CA ALA A 214 22.20 -4.15 -2.85
C ALA A 214 22.87 -3.88 -1.49
N GLN A 215 23.34 -2.66 -1.22
CA GLN A 215 23.94 -2.33 0.08
C GLN A 215 22.89 -2.26 1.20
N ASP A 216 23.27 -2.64 2.42
CA ASP A 216 22.40 -2.72 3.62
C ASP A 216 21.56 -1.45 3.88
N ASP A 217 22.13 -0.27 3.61
CA ASP A 217 21.52 1.02 3.94
C ASP A 217 20.63 1.61 2.85
N MET A 218 20.53 0.92 1.71
CA MET A 218 19.72 1.35 0.58
C MET A 218 18.23 1.05 0.82
N TYR A 219 17.40 1.78 0.06
CA TYR A 219 15.96 1.63 0.08
C TYR A 219 15.47 1.10 -1.27
N TYR A 220 14.51 0.19 -1.20
CA TYR A 220 13.85 -0.39 -2.36
C TYR A 220 12.35 -0.14 -2.26
N CYS A 221 11.73 0.16 -3.40
CA CYS A 221 10.29 0.36 -3.52
C CYS A 221 9.66 -0.83 -4.23
N TRP A 222 8.58 -1.36 -3.68
CA TRP A 222 7.79 -2.41 -4.32
C TRP A 222 7.03 -1.84 -5.52
N LEU A 223 7.26 -2.44 -6.68
CA LEU A 223 6.45 -2.23 -7.87
C LEU A 223 5.41 -3.34 -8.02
N TRP A 224 5.71 -4.52 -7.49
CA TRP A 224 4.82 -5.66 -7.44
C TRP A 224 3.90 -5.63 -6.21
N GLU A 225 2.59 -5.70 -6.47
CA GLU A 225 1.56 -5.56 -5.41
C GLU A 225 1.10 -6.87 -4.78
N GLY A 226 1.53 -8.01 -5.33
CA GLY A 226 1.10 -9.32 -4.85
C GLY A 226 -0.14 -9.88 -5.57
N SER A 227 -0.59 -11.04 -5.11
CA SER A 227 -1.82 -11.65 -5.61
C SER A 227 -3.05 -10.86 -5.13
N GLN A 228 -3.72 -10.20 -6.07
CA GLN A 228 -4.97 -9.47 -5.83
C GLN A 228 -6.20 -10.40 -5.82
N LEU A 229 -6.02 -11.72 -5.91
CA LEU A 229 -7.11 -12.67 -6.11
C LEU A 229 -8.15 -12.60 -5.00
N LYS A 230 -7.73 -12.54 -3.72
CA LYS A 230 -8.66 -12.42 -2.58
C LYS A 230 -9.51 -11.15 -2.67
N ARG A 231 -8.90 -10.01 -3.00
CA ARG A 231 -9.61 -8.73 -3.15
C ARG A 231 -10.62 -8.79 -4.31
N LYS A 232 -10.23 -9.40 -5.43
CA LYS A 232 -11.14 -9.62 -6.57
C LYS A 232 -12.30 -10.56 -6.20
N ILE A 233 -12.04 -11.63 -5.46
CA ILE A 233 -13.09 -12.55 -4.97
C ILE A 233 -14.05 -11.83 -4.03
N TYR A 234 -13.54 -11.09 -3.03
CA TYR A 234 -14.39 -10.33 -2.13
C TYR A 234 -15.19 -9.24 -2.86
N ALA A 235 -14.57 -8.55 -3.82
CA ALA A 235 -15.28 -7.57 -4.65
C ALA A 235 -16.38 -8.23 -5.49
N GLY A 236 -16.12 -9.39 -6.08
CA GLY A 236 -17.12 -10.17 -6.82
C GLY A 236 -18.25 -10.67 -5.93
N LEU A 237 -17.94 -11.17 -4.73
CA LEU A 237 -18.94 -11.62 -3.76
C LEU A 237 -19.80 -10.46 -3.25
N ALA A 238 -19.19 -9.31 -2.95
CA ALA A 238 -19.91 -8.11 -2.55
C ALA A 238 -20.84 -7.62 -3.67
N LEU A 239 -20.38 -7.65 -4.93
CA LEU A 239 -21.20 -7.32 -6.09
C LEU A 239 -22.40 -8.27 -6.23
N LEU A 240 -22.18 -9.58 -6.10
CA LEU A 240 -23.26 -10.58 -6.12
C LEU A 240 -24.25 -10.37 -4.98
N ALA A 241 -23.79 -10.03 -3.78
CA ALA A 241 -24.65 -9.74 -2.63
C ALA A 241 -25.53 -8.51 -2.87
N ILE A 242 -24.95 -7.41 -3.38
CA ILE A 242 -25.71 -6.21 -3.75
C ILE A 242 -26.73 -6.54 -4.83
N PHE A 243 -26.33 -7.28 -5.87
CA PHE A 243 -27.23 -7.70 -6.94
C PHE A 243 -28.40 -8.53 -6.39
N ALA A 244 -28.13 -9.51 -5.53
CA ALA A 244 -29.18 -10.31 -4.89
C ALA A 244 -30.19 -9.43 -4.14
N ILE A 245 -29.72 -8.44 -3.37
CA ILE A 245 -30.59 -7.50 -2.63
C ILE A 245 -31.43 -6.64 -3.59
N VAL A 246 -30.83 -6.07 -4.63
CA VAL A 246 -31.54 -5.23 -5.61
C VAL A 246 -32.60 -6.05 -6.37
N LEU A 247 -32.34 -7.33 -6.61
CA LEU A 247 -33.29 -8.25 -7.23
C LEU A 247 -34.37 -8.78 -6.26
N TYR A 248 -34.48 -8.25 -5.04
CA TYR A 248 -35.57 -8.60 -4.10
C TYR A 248 -36.98 -8.65 -4.74
N PRO A 249 -37.37 -7.75 -5.67
CA PRO A 249 -38.66 -7.83 -6.36
C PRO A 249 -38.87 -9.14 -7.14
N LEU A 250 -37.80 -9.76 -7.62
CA LEU A 250 -37.79 -11.00 -8.40
C LEU A 250 -37.65 -12.26 -7.53
N TRP A 251 -37.49 -12.13 -6.21
CA TRP A 251 -37.30 -13.29 -5.33
C TRP A 251 -38.56 -14.18 -5.29
N PRO A 252 -38.43 -15.52 -5.16
CA PRO A 252 -39.57 -16.41 -4.97
C PRO A 252 -40.32 -16.06 -3.69
N LEU A 253 -41.63 -16.32 -3.66
CA LEU A 253 -42.51 -15.94 -2.55
C LEU A 253 -42.05 -16.53 -1.21
N VAL A 254 -41.51 -17.75 -1.22
CA VAL A 254 -40.98 -18.43 -0.02
C VAL A 254 -39.83 -17.64 0.63
N LEU A 255 -38.89 -17.12 -0.16
CA LEU A 255 -37.77 -16.33 0.37
C LEU A 255 -38.26 -14.97 0.90
N ARG A 256 -39.22 -14.33 0.22
CA ARG A 256 -39.82 -13.08 0.69
C ARG A 256 -40.54 -13.27 2.03
N GLN A 257 -41.28 -14.36 2.19
CA GLN A 257 -41.87 -14.73 3.48
C GLN A 257 -40.80 -14.99 4.54
N GLY A 258 -39.71 -15.69 4.18
CA GLY A 258 -38.57 -15.90 5.07
C GLY A 258 -37.98 -14.58 5.59
N VAL A 259 -37.71 -13.61 4.72
CA VAL A 259 -37.24 -12.28 5.10
C VAL A 259 -38.27 -11.54 5.97
N TYR A 260 -39.56 -11.63 5.64
CA TYR A 260 -40.63 -11.04 6.43
C TYR A 260 -40.64 -11.58 7.87
N TYR A 261 -40.66 -12.90 8.05
CA TYR A 261 -40.67 -13.51 9.38
C TYR A 261 -39.35 -13.28 10.12
N LEU A 262 -38.21 -13.28 9.42
CA LEU A 262 -36.93 -12.93 10.02
C LEU A 262 -36.92 -11.47 10.50
N SER A 263 -37.48 -10.55 9.72
CA SER A 263 -37.61 -9.13 10.08
C SER A 263 -38.51 -8.95 11.30
N TRP A 264 -39.66 -9.63 11.35
CA TRP A 264 -40.52 -9.63 12.54
C TRP A 264 -39.86 -10.28 13.76
N GLY A 265 -39.08 -11.34 13.56
CA GLY A 265 -38.30 -11.98 14.62
C GLY A 265 -37.24 -11.04 15.20
N LEU A 266 -36.48 -10.35 14.35
CA LEU A 266 -35.50 -9.34 14.77
C LEU A 266 -36.17 -8.13 15.42
N LEU A 267 -37.33 -7.70 14.92
CA LEU A 267 -38.10 -6.61 15.53
C LEU A 267 -38.65 -7.01 16.91
N GLY A 268 -39.10 -8.25 17.07
CA GLY A 268 -39.51 -8.81 18.36
C GLY A 268 -38.34 -8.93 19.34
N LEU A 269 -37.18 -9.40 18.89
CA LEU A 269 -35.94 -9.44 19.68
C LEU A 269 -35.53 -8.03 20.14
N LEU A 270 -35.59 -7.06 19.23
CA LEU A 270 -35.31 -5.66 19.54
C LEU A 270 -36.32 -5.08 20.54
N GLY A 271 -37.62 -5.36 20.35
CA GLY A 271 -38.67 -4.97 21.28
C GLY A 271 -38.50 -5.58 22.68
N LEU A 272 -38.11 -6.85 22.75
CA LEU A 272 -37.77 -7.52 24.02
C LEU A 272 -36.61 -6.83 24.74
N PHE A 273 -35.58 -6.40 23.99
CA PHE A 273 -34.44 -5.68 24.55
C PHE A 273 -34.85 -4.32 25.11
N PHE A 274 -35.72 -3.57 24.41
CA PHE A 274 -36.30 -2.33 24.94
C PHE A 274 -37.18 -2.56 26.16
N LEU A 275 -38.05 -3.56 26.15
CA LEU A 275 -38.89 -3.92 27.29
C LEU A 275 -38.02 -4.23 28.52
N MET A 276 -36.94 -5.00 28.33
CA MET A 276 -35.99 -5.34 29.38
C MET A 276 -35.27 -4.08 29.91
N ALA A 277 -34.83 -3.17 29.02
CA ALA A 277 -34.21 -1.91 29.43
C ALA A 277 -35.18 -1.01 30.22
N ILE A 278 -36.44 -0.89 29.79
CA ILE A 278 -37.48 -0.15 30.50
C ILE A 278 -37.76 -0.79 31.85
N PHE A 279 -37.95 -2.11 31.89
CA PHE A 279 -38.16 -2.85 33.13
C PHE A 279 -37.02 -2.64 34.13
N ARG A 280 -35.76 -2.68 33.67
CA ARG A 280 -34.58 -2.37 34.47
C ARG A 280 -34.65 -0.97 35.07
N VAL A 281 -35.05 0.05 34.31
CA VAL A 281 -35.15 1.44 34.79
C VAL A 281 -36.28 1.56 35.83
N ILE A 282 -37.46 1.00 35.56
CA ILE A 282 -38.59 1.03 36.50
C ILE A 282 -38.20 0.34 37.81
N LEU A 283 -37.60 -0.84 37.74
CA LEU A 283 -37.15 -1.60 38.90
C LEU A 283 -36.10 -0.83 39.69
N PHE A 284 -35.13 -0.19 39.02
CA PHE A 284 -34.15 0.66 39.68
C PHE A 284 -34.81 1.85 40.37
N CYS A 285 -35.73 2.56 39.71
CA CYS A 285 -36.45 3.70 40.31
C CYS A 285 -37.22 3.28 41.56
N ILE A 286 -38.01 2.21 41.50
CA ILE A 286 -38.78 1.73 42.66
C ILE A 286 -37.83 1.35 43.81
N THR A 287 -36.82 0.53 43.52
CA THR A 287 -35.88 0.04 44.55
C THR A 287 -34.98 1.13 45.09
N TYR A 288 -34.68 2.18 44.33
CA TYR A 288 -33.92 3.33 44.81
C TYR A 288 -34.67 4.06 45.92
N PHE A 289 -36.00 4.20 45.81
CA PHE A 289 -36.83 4.85 46.82
C PHE A 289 -37.20 3.94 48.00
N THR A 290 -37.41 2.63 47.77
CA THR A 290 -37.80 1.69 48.84
C THR A 290 -36.61 1.07 49.57
N THR A 291 -35.53 0.77 48.85
CA THR A 291 -34.32 0.08 49.36
C THR A 291 -33.04 0.69 48.74
N PRO A 292 -32.60 1.89 49.20
CA PRO A 292 -31.35 2.50 48.72
C PRO A 292 -30.18 1.52 48.91
N PRO A 293 -29.33 1.30 47.89
CA PRO A 293 -28.98 2.22 46.80
C PRO A 293 -29.62 1.98 45.43
N GLY A 294 -30.62 1.08 45.35
CA GLY A 294 -31.28 0.70 44.10
C GLY A 294 -30.70 -0.59 43.50
N LEU A 295 -31.60 -1.45 43.04
CA LEU A 295 -31.29 -2.74 42.41
C LEU A 295 -31.11 -2.55 40.90
N TRP A 296 -30.01 -3.07 40.36
CA TRP A 296 -29.62 -2.89 38.99
C TRP A 296 -29.63 -4.23 38.25
N LEU A 297 -30.54 -4.38 37.28
CA LEU A 297 -30.75 -5.62 36.52
C LEU A 297 -29.82 -5.70 35.29
N PHE A 298 -29.15 -6.82 35.12
CA PHE A 298 -28.10 -7.08 34.11
C PHE A 298 -27.06 -5.94 34.03
N PRO A 299 -26.21 -5.76 35.05
CA PRO A 299 -25.20 -4.70 35.07
C PRO A 299 -24.34 -4.66 33.81
N ASN A 300 -23.98 -5.82 33.26
CA ASN A 300 -23.08 -5.95 32.12
C ASN A 300 -23.77 -5.84 30.74
N LEU A 301 -25.07 -5.53 30.68
CA LEU A 301 -25.82 -5.53 29.40
C LEU A 301 -25.21 -4.62 28.33
N TRP A 302 -24.53 -3.55 28.76
CA TRP A 302 -23.93 -2.52 27.91
C TRP A 302 -22.41 -2.43 28.04
N GLU A 303 -21.80 -3.37 28.76
CA GLU A 303 -20.35 -3.44 28.90
C GLU A 303 -19.75 -4.21 27.72
N ASP A 304 -18.46 -3.96 27.43
CA ASP A 304 -17.69 -4.64 26.37
C ASP A 304 -17.38 -6.11 26.75
N VAL A 305 -18.42 -6.91 26.92
CA VAL A 305 -18.36 -8.33 27.27
C VAL A 305 -19.09 -9.18 26.24
N SER A 306 -18.80 -10.47 26.24
CA SER A 306 -19.47 -11.41 25.33
C SER A 306 -20.98 -11.44 25.60
N PHE A 307 -21.78 -11.75 24.58
CA PHE A 307 -23.26 -11.75 24.67
C PHE A 307 -23.81 -12.55 25.87
N MET A 308 -23.20 -13.69 26.22
CA MET A 308 -23.58 -14.49 27.40
C MET A 308 -23.24 -13.82 28.74
N ASP A 309 -22.11 -13.11 28.79
CA ASP A 309 -21.63 -12.42 29.98
C ASP A 309 -22.38 -11.10 30.21
N SER A 310 -23.00 -10.54 29.17
CA SER A 310 -23.89 -9.37 29.29
C SER A 310 -25.09 -9.63 30.21
N PHE A 311 -25.55 -10.88 30.31
CA PHE A 311 -26.70 -11.28 31.15
C PHE A 311 -26.30 -11.87 32.51
N ARG A 312 -25.01 -11.84 32.87
CA ARG A 312 -24.50 -12.37 34.14
C ARG A 312 -23.61 -11.35 34.83
N PRO A 313 -23.80 -11.05 36.13
CA PRO A 313 -24.88 -11.54 37.00
C PRO A 313 -26.25 -10.98 36.62
N VAL A 314 -27.33 -11.64 37.04
CA VAL A 314 -28.71 -11.24 36.69
C VAL A 314 -29.08 -9.89 37.33
N TRP A 315 -28.61 -9.64 38.55
CA TRP A 315 -28.82 -8.41 39.29
C TRP A 315 -27.60 -8.07 40.14
N ALA A 316 -27.42 -6.79 40.45
CA ALA A 316 -26.45 -6.28 41.40
C ALA A 316 -27.03 -5.05 42.10
N TRP A 317 -26.66 -4.80 43.34
CA TRP A 317 -26.97 -3.52 43.98
C TRP A 317 -26.09 -2.42 43.39
N HIS A 318 -26.65 -1.24 43.16
CA HIS A 318 -25.87 -0.11 42.65
C HIS A 318 -24.81 0.27 43.69
N GLU A 319 -23.54 0.30 43.29
CA GLU A 319 -22.46 0.68 44.20
C GLU A 319 -22.61 2.16 44.55
N THR A 320 -23.09 2.47 45.76
CA THR A 320 -22.82 3.80 46.34
C THR A 320 -21.31 3.94 46.37
N GLU A 321 -20.75 5.01 45.81
CA GLU A 321 -19.32 5.29 45.88
C GLU A 321 -18.85 5.39 47.34
N LYS A 322 -18.58 4.25 47.98
CA LYS A 322 -17.87 4.20 49.25
C LYS A 322 -16.39 4.29 48.92
N LYS A 323 -15.89 5.53 49.00
CA LYS A 323 -14.48 5.96 49.02
C LYS A 323 -13.51 4.77 49.23
N LYS A 324 -12.79 4.39 48.18
CA LYS A 324 -11.70 3.40 48.22
C LYS A 324 -10.69 3.77 49.32
N LYS A 325 -10.80 3.15 50.51
CA LYS A 325 -9.67 3.10 51.45
C LYS A 325 -8.60 2.20 50.82
N LYS A 326 -7.54 2.83 50.30
CA LYS A 326 -6.28 2.18 49.92
C LYS A 326 -5.81 1.29 51.06
N LYS A 327 -5.94 -0.03 50.94
CA LYS A 327 -5.34 -0.98 51.88
C LYS A 327 -3.86 -1.13 51.48
N LYS A 328 -3.00 -0.52 52.30
CA LYS A 328 -1.55 -0.56 52.25
C LYS A 328 -1.09 -2.02 52.41
N LYS A 329 -0.31 -2.52 51.46
CA LYS A 329 0.39 -3.81 51.54
C LYS A 329 1.50 -3.66 52.60
N SER A 330 1.40 -4.36 53.73
CA SER A 330 2.53 -4.60 54.63
C SER A 330 3.03 -6.02 54.40
N VAL A 331 4.32 -6.12 54.08
CA VAL A 331 5.09 -7.36 53.90
C VAL A 331 5.93 -7.57 55.16
N ALA A 332 5.94 -8.80 55.71
CA ALA A 332 7.10 -9.60 56.19
C ALA A 332 6.60 -10.71 57.18
N PRO A 333 7.41 -11.71 57.58
CA PRO A 333 7.57 -12.98 56.86
C PRO A 333 7.36 -14.25 57.74
N GLY A 334 7.21 -15.40 57.09
CA GLY A 334 7.65 -16.71 57.61
C GLY A 334 6.69 -17.53 58.48
N THR A 335 6.15 -18.62 57.93
CA THR A 335 6.28 -20.03 58.40
C THR A 335 5.11 -20.88 57.89
N THR A 336 5.42 -21.88 57.06
CA THR A 336 4.55 -22.98 56.58
C THR A 336 4.31 -24.02 57.70
N PRO A 337 3.26 -24.88 57.68
CA PRO A 337 3.00 -25.83 56.59
C PRO A 337 1.53 -26.01 56.15
N ASN A 338 1.42 -26.46 54.90
CA ASN A 338 0.26 -27.05 54.18
C ASN A 338 -0.27 -28.35 54.83
N PRO A 339 -1.29 -29.07 54.28
CA PRO A 339 -2.24 -28.76 53.18
C PRO A 339 -3.72 -29.18 53.49
N THR A 340 -4.70 -28.68 52.73
CA THR A 340 -5.83 -29.51 52.22
C THR A 340 -6.73 -28.76 51.24
N PHE A 341 -6.78 -29.31 50.02
CA PHE A 341 -7.90 -29.44 49.07
C PHE A 341 -8.51 -28.24 48.33
N ALA A 342 -8.70 -28.49 47.03
CA ALA A 342 -9.52 -27.82 46.00
C ALA A 342 -8.88 -26.59 45.31
N ALA A 343 -8.26 -26.66 44.13
CA ALA A 343 -8.75 -27.14 42.81
C ALA A 343 -10.15 -26.57 42.49
N ALA A 344 -10.46 -25.89 41.40
CA ALA A 344 -9.72 -25.54 40.18
C ALA A 344 -10.53 -24.43 39.48
N THR A 345 -9.90 -23.37 38.99
CA THR A 345 -10.26 -22.75 37.71
C THR A 345 -9.14 -21.83 37.25
N GLY A 346 -8.54 -22.18 36.11
CA GLY A 346 -7.37 -21.52 35.55
C GLY A 346 -7.65 -20.09 35.12
N GLN A 347 -6.75 -19.19 35.54
CA GLN A 347 -6.41 -18.01 34.77
C GLN A 347 -5.71 -18.47 33.49
N VAL A 348 -6.30 -18.13 32.35
CA VAL A 348 -5.57 -18.06 31.09
C VAL A 348 -5.58 -16.60 30.66
N ASN A 349 -4.42 -15.97 30.74
CA ASN A 349 -4.13 -14.73 30.03
C ASN A 349 -4.16 -15.03 28.54
N THR A 350 -5.14 -14.50 27.82
CA THR A 350 -5.09 -14.37 26.36
C THR A 350 -5.44 -12.94 25.98
N SER A 351 -4.40 -12.16 25.70
CA SER A 351 -4.53 -10.95 24.90
C SER A 351 -4.95 -11.36 23.49
N ALA A 352 -6.21 -11.12 23.13
CA ALA A 352 -6.68 -11.18 21.76
C ALA A 352 -6.58 -9.78 21.15
N THR A 353 -5.61 -9.61 20.25
CA THR A 353 -5.52 -8.45 19.36
C THR A 353 -6.60 -8.57 18.29
N THR A 354 -7.66 -7.77 18.36
CA THR A 354 -8.57 -7.52 17.25
C THR A 354 -8.14 -6.26 16.50
N THR A 355 -7.84 -6.44 15.22
CA THR A 355 -7.62 -5.37 14.24
C THR A 355 -8.92 -4.59 14.04
N GLY A 356 -9.10 -3.51 14.80
CA GLY A 356 -10.10 -2.49 14.55
C GLY A 356 -9.53 -1.42 13.62
N THR A 357 -10.28 -1.09 12.58
CA THR A 357 -10.04 0.05 11.68
C THR A 357 -10.02 1.35 12.49
N ASP A 358 -8.84 1.96 12.61
CA ASP A 358 -8.60 3.22 13.29
C ASP A 358 -9.09 4.38 12.40
N THR A 359 -10.35 4.79 12.58
CA THR A 359 -10.82 6.08 12.08
C THR A 359 -10.44 7.14 13.12
N GLN A 360 -9.26 7.74 12.96
CA GLN A 360 -8.83 8.87 13.78
C GLN A 360 -9.68 10.10 13.47
N VAL A 361 -10.72 10.34 14.26
CA VAL A 361 -11.28 11.68 14.44
C VAL A 361 -10.38 12.43 15.40
N LYS A 362 -9.78 13.51 14.90
CA LYS A 362 -8.89 14.39 15.64
C LYS A 362 -9.72 15.28 16.57
N THR A 363 -9.94 14.85 17.81
CA THR A 363 -10.50 15.70 18.87
C THR A 363 -9.34 16.37 19.61
N GLY A 364 -9.33 17.70 19.62
CA GLY A 364 -8.31 18.50 20.31
C GLY A 364 -8.34 18.35 21.83
N ASP A 365 -7.22 18.72 22.46
CA ASP A 365 -7.01 18.70 23.92
C ASP A 365 -8.23 19.22 24.69
N SER A 366 -8.83 18.34 25.49
CA SER A 366 -9.83 18.70 26.47
C SER A 366 -9.14 19.32 27.70
N GLN A 367 -9.04 20.65 27.72
CA GLN A 367 -8.81 21.38 28.97
C GLN A 367 -10.00 21.16 29.91
N GLN A 368 -9.72 20.68 31.12
CA GLN A 368 -10.67 20.63 32.23
C GLN A 368 -11.21 22.04 32.49
N ARG A 369 -12.45 22.32 32.09
CA ARG A 369 -13.19 23.46 32.61
C ARG A 369 -13.70 23.12 34.01
N GLN A 370 -13.25 23.91 34.98
CA GLN A 370 -13.69 23.87 36.36
C GLN A 370 -15.15 24.35 36.42
N TYR A 371 -16.02 23.56 37.04
CA TYR A 371 -17.45 23.85 37.19
C TYR A 371 -17.64 24.97 38.23
N GLU A 372 -18.33 26.03 37.84
CA GLU A 372 -18.75 27.12 38.73
C GLU A 372 -20.28 27.02 38.91
N ALA A 373 -20.74 27.03 40.16
CA ALA A 373 -22.15 26.87 40.49
C ALA A 373 -22.94 28.16 40.18
N PRO A 374 -24.23 28.07 39.80
CA PRO A 374 -25.03 29.23 39.44
C PRO A 374 -25.27 30.13 40.66
N ARG A 375 -24.97 31.43 40.51
CA ARG A 375 -25.28 32.49 41.47
C ARG A 375 -26.73 32.94 41.21
N VAL A 376 -27.54 32.92 42.26
CA VAL A 376 -28.92 33.44 42.24
C VAL A 376 -28.83 34.96 42.31
N GLU A 377 -29.32 35.64 41.29
CA GLU A 377 -29.45 37.10 41.26
C GLU A 377 -30.82 37.41 41.87
N GLU A 378 -30.83 37.93 43.11
CA GLU A 378 -32.03 38.47 43.72
C GLU A 378 -32.38 39.76 42.96
N LEU A 379 -33.59 39.78 42.39
CA LEU A 379 -34.22 40.98 41.84
C LEU A 379 -34.52 41.90 43.02
N ASP A 380 -33.81 43.02 43.11
CA ASP A 380 -34.26 44.17 43.89
C ASP A 380 -35.53 44.71 43.21
N ASP A 381 -36.66 44.59 43.92
CA ASP A 381 -37.86 45.40 43.71
C ASP A 381 -37.49 46.85 44.02
N ASP A 382 -37.60 47.74 43.03
CA ASP A 382 -37.62 49.17 43.26
C ASP A 382 -38.76 49.82 42.45
N GLU A 383 -39.45 50.71 43.16
CA GLU A 383 -40.64 51.54 42.83
C GLU A 383 -40.61 52.33 41.52
#